data_AF-A0A7W9JHY7-F1
#
_entry.id   AF-A0A7W9JHY7-F1
#
_cell.length_a   1.000
_cell.length_b   1.000
_cell.length_c   1.000
_cell.angle_alpha   90.00
_cell.angle_beta   90.00
_cell.angle_gamma   90.00
#
_symmetry.space_group_name_H-M   'P 1'
#
loop_
_entity.id
_entity.type
_entity.pdbx_description
1 polymer ?
#
loop_
_entity_poly.entity_id
_entity_poly.type
_entity_poly.pdbx_seq_one_letter_code
_entity_poly.pdbx_strand_id
1 'polypeptide(L)'
;MAGMEVPATSLVALRIAEVVVHHGDLDTAWTVEEADPGSLLNAVEAAVRALRVRQAPGMTLVTEEGDEWTIGDGALRVEAEREGLLAWLARGDGSEVEADGPLPTLPAW
;
A
#
# COMPACT_ATOMS: atom_id res chain seq x y z
N MET A 1 3.87 20.79 -9.21
CA MET A 1 3.49 19.84 -8.15
C MET A 1 2.32 20.45 -7.41
N ALA A 2 1.09 20.05 -7.73
CA ALA A 2 -0.05 20.42 -6.89
C ALA A 2 -0.05 19.45 -5.70
N GLY A 3 -0.01 19.98 -4.48
CA GLY A 3 -0.23 19.17 -3.29
C GLY A 3 -1.65 18.62 -3.26
N MET A 4 -1.87 17.54 -2.52
CA MET A 4 -3.20 16.97 -2.34
C MET A 4 -3.83 17.52 -1.06
N GLU A 5 -5.03 18.08 -1.16
CA GLU A 5 -5.80 18.49 0.01
C GLU A 5 -6.21 17.27 0.84
N VAL A 6 -6.01 17.36 2.15
CA VAL A 6 -6.37 16.35 3.14
C VAL A 6 -7.04 17.01 4.33
N PRO A 7 -8.02 16.35 4.95
CA PRO A 7 -8.43 16.72 6.31
C PRO A 7 -7.20 16.70 7.23
N ALA A 8 -7.10 17.69 8.13
CA ALA A 8 -6.03 17.71 9.13
C ALA A 8 -6.01 16.44 10.00
N THR A 9 -7.16 15.80 10.19
CA THR A 9 -7.30 14.52 10.90
C THR A 9 -6.58 13.36 10.21
N SER A 10 -6.36 13.43 8.89
CA SER A 10 -5.62 12.41 8.15
C SER A 10 -4.11 12.46 8.39
N LEU A 11 -3.58 13.55 8.96
CA LEU A 11 -2.14 13.71 9.19
C LEU A 11 -1.56 12.61 10.11
N VAL A 12 -2.35 12.13 11.08
CA VAL A 12 -1.90 11.07 11.99
C VAL A 12 -1.72 9.75 11.23
N ALA A 13 -2.72 9.35 10.42
CA ALA A 13 -2.64 8.15 9.61
C ALA A 13 -1.49 8.22 8.59
N LEU A 14 -1.31 9.38 7.93
CA LEU A 14 -0.18 9.60 7.03
C LEU A 14 1.16 9.50 7.76
N ARG A 15 1.28 10.05 8.96
CA ARG A 15 2.53 9.96 9.71
C ARG A 15 2.82 8.53 10.17
N ILE A 16 1.79 7.77 10.53
CA ILE A 16 1.92 6.36 10.86
C ILE A 16 2.44 5.58 9.64
N ALA A 17 1.85 5.81 8.45
CA ALA A 17 2.30 5.18 7.21
C ALA A 17 3.78 5.42 6.93
N GLU A 18 4.23 6.67 7.05
CA GLU A 18 5.65 7.04 6.89
C GLU A 18 6.54 6.28 7.87
N VAL A 19 6.16 6.21 9.15
CA VAL A 19 6.97 5.51 10.16
C VAL A 19 7.00 4.01 9.91
N VAL A 20 5.87 3.39 9.60
CA VAL A 20 5.78 1.93 9.33
C VAL A 20 6.68 1.57 8.15
N VAL A 21 6.52 2.24 7.01
CA VAL A 21 7.28 1.91 5.81
C VAL A 21 8.77 2.24 6.01
N HIS A 22 9.09 3.42 6.53
CA HIS A 22 10.49 3.83 6.69
C HIS A 22 11.22 3.12 7.81
N HIS A 23 10.53 2.55 8.81
CA HIS A 23 11.19 1.67 9.77
C HIS A 23 11.59 0.35 9.12
N GLY A 24 10.74 -0.20 8.24
CA GLY A 24 11.06 -1.39 7.44
C GLY A 24 12.28 -1.16 6.54
N ASP A 25 12.41 0.04 5.96
CA ASP A 25 13.56 0.41 5.14
C ASP A 25 14.90 0.44 5.90
N LEU A 26 14.89 0.53 7.23
CA LEU A 26 16.12 0.60 8.03
C LEU A 26 16.85 -0.74 8.14
N ASP A 27 16.24 -1.84 7.66
CA ASP A 27 16.82 -3.18 7.68
C ASP A 27 17.31 -3.57 9.10
N THR A 28 16.38 -3.50 10.04
CA THR A 28 16.61 -3.86 11.44
C THR A 28 15.98 -5.22 11.76
N ALA A 29 16.01 -5.64 13.03
CA ALA A 29 15.26 -6.82 13.45
C ALA A 29 13.73 -6.63 13.37
N TRP A 30 13.24 -5.39 13.30
CA TRP A 30 11.83 -5.09 13.15
C TRP A 30 11.37 -5.26 11.70
N THR A 31 10.22 -5.91 11.50
CA THR A 31 9.58 -6.07 10.18
C THR A 31 8.23 -5.37 10.14
N VAL A 32 7.73 -5.11 8.92
CA VAL A 32 6.41 -4.49 8.70
C VAL A 32 5.27 -5.31 9.32
N GLU A 33 5.42 -6.64 9.36
CA GLU A 33 4.50 -7.58 10.03
C GLU A 33 4.34 -7.29 11.54
N GLU A 34 5.36 -6.70 12.18
CA GLU A 34 5.30 -6.35 13.61
C GLU A 34 4.54 -5.04 13.88
N ALA A 35 4.06 -4.35 12.84
CA ALA A 35 3.22 -3.18 13.00
C ALA A 35 1.87 -3.55 13.63
N ASP A 36 1.32 -2.65 14.45
CA ASP A 36 -0.07 -2.77 14.89
C ASP A 36 -1.00 -2.88 13.66
N PRO A 37 -2.02 -3.76 13.65
CA PRO A 37 -2.87 -3.98 12.48
C PRO A 37 -3.53 -2.70 11.93
N GLY A 38 -3.90 -1.77 12.80
CA GLY A 38 -4.43 -0.47 12.38
C GLY A 38 -3.37 0.43 11.75
N SER A 39 -2.13 0.33 12.20
CA SER A 39 -1.00 1.04 11.60
C SER A 39 -0.64 0.50 10.22
N LEU A 40 -0.69 -0.82 10.05
CA LEU A 40 -0.48 -1.47 8.76
C LEU A 40 -1.59 -1.09 7.76
N LEU A 41 -2.85 -1.11 8.20
CA LEU A 41 -3.99 -0.65 7.40
C LEU A 41 -3.82 0.81 6.94
N ASN A 42 -3.46 1.72 7.86
CA ASN A 42 -3.18 3.13 7.52
C ASN A 42 -2.09 3.26 6.45
N ALA A 43 -1.06 2.41 6.49
CA ALA A 43 0.02 2.42 5.52
C ALA A 43 -0.43 1.94 4.13
N VAL A 44 -1.21 0.85 4.06
CA VAL A 44 -1.81 0.39 2.80
C VAL A 44 -2.72 1.46 2.20
N GLU A 45 -3.60 2.07 3.00
CA GLU A 45 -4.49 3.13 2.53
C GLU A 45 -3.73 4.35 1.99
N ALA A 46 -2.62 4.72 2.63
CA ALA A 46 -1.76 5.79 2.16
C ALA A 46 -1.10 5.46 0.81
N ALA A 47 -0.63 4.22 0.63
CA ALA A 47 -0.07 3.75 -0.63
C ALA A 47 -1.11 3.71 -1.75
N VAL A 48 -2.31 3.15 -1.49
CA VAL A 48 -3.44 3.13 -2.44
C VAL A 48 -3.83 4.54 -2.86
N ARG A 49 -3.92 5.47 -1.91
CA ARG A 49 -4.25 6.87 -2.20
C ARG A 49 -3.20 7.52 -3.10
N ALA A 50 -1.93 7.27 -2.84
CA ALA A 50 -0.84 7.81 -3.64
C ALA A 50 -0.86 7.26 -5.09
N LEU A 51 -1.10 5.96 -5.25
CA LEU A 51 -1.20 5.31 -6.56
C LEU A 51 -2.40 5.80 -7.38
N ARG A 52 -3.55 6.06 -6.73
CA ARG A 52 -4.72 6.69 -7.39
C ARG A 52 -4.37 8.06 -7.97
N VAL A 53 -3.63 8.89 -7.23
CA VAL A 53 -3.20 10.22 -7.72
C VAL A 53 -2.19 10.10 -8.85
N ARG A 54 -1.31 9.09 -8.79
CA ARG A 54 -0.30 8.83 -9.82
C ARG A 54 -0.83 8.07 -11.04
N GLN A 55 -2.13 7.79 -11.09
CA GLN A 55 -2.79 7.07 -12.19
C GLN A 55 -2.09 5.72 -12.48
N ALA A 56 -1.81 4.96 -11.42
CA ALA A 56 -1.28 3.61 -11.54
C ALA A 56 -2.24 2.70 -12.36
N PRO A 57 -1.73 1.58 -12.91
CA PRO A 57 -2.55 0.60 -13.63
C PRO A 57 -3.77 0.16 -12.83
N GLY A 58 -4.87 -0.14 -13.53
CA GLY A 58 -6.11 -0.49 -12.88
C GLY A 58 -6.08 -1.87 -12.23
N MET A 59 -6.42 -1.93 -10.95
CA MET A 59 -6.36 -3.14 -10.14
C MET A 59 -7.39 -3.13 -9.02
N THR A 60 -7.87 -4.32 -8.67
CA THR A 60 -8.68 -4.60 -7.49
C THR A 60 -7.78 -5.32 -6.49
N LEU A 61 -7.45 -4.64 -5.41
CA LEU A 61 -6.62 -5.15 -4.33
C LEU A 61 -7.53 -5.76 -3.27
N VAL A 62 -7.27 -7.00 -2.87
CA VAL A 62 -7.99 -7.68 -1.79
C VAL A 62 -6.99 -8.22 -0.79
N THR A 63 -7.29 -8.10 0.50
CA THR A 63 -6.47 -8.73 1.53
C THR A 63 -7.16 -9.91 2.20
N GLU A 64 -6.38 -10.82 2.79
CA GLU A 64 -6.91 -11.95 3.54
C GLU A 64 -7.73 -11.53 4.76
N GLU A 65 -7.44 -10.36 5.33
CA GLU A 65 -8.21 -9.74 6.42
C GLU A 65 -9.57 -9.18 5.97
N GLY A 66 -9.85 -9.21 4.67
CA GLY A 66 -11.12 -8.83 4.07
C GLY A 66 -11.22 -7.37 3.63
N ASP A 67 -10.10 -6.66 3.50
CA ASP A 67 -10.11 -5.32 2.92
C ASP A 67 -10.15 -5.37 1.39
N GLU A 68 -10.72 -4.34 0.77
CA GLU A 68 -10.78 -4.21 -0.68
C GLU A 68 -10.59 -2.76 -1.13
N TRP A 69 -9.72 -2.55 -2.12
CA TRP A 69 -9.55 -1.25 -2.77
C TRP A 69 -9.50 -1.37 -4.29
N THR A 70 -10.20 -0.48 -4.98
CA THR A 70 -10.08 -0.33 -6.44
C THR A 70 -9.17 0.83 -6.81
N ILE A 71 -8.23 0.59 -7.74
CA ILE A 71 -7.42 1.59 -8.44
C ILE A 71 -7.82 1.55 -9.92
N GLY A 72 -7.99 2.71 -10.56
CA GLY A 72 -8.35 2.79 -11.97
C GLY A 72 -9.66 2.06 -12.29
N ASP A 73 -9.62 1.20 -13.31
CA ASP A 73 -10.76 0.38 -13.76
C ASP A 73 -10.87 -0.99 -13.06
N GLY A 74 -9.96 -1.30 -12.14
CA GLY A 74 -10.00 -2.56 -11.37
C GLY A 74 -9.61 -3.81 -12.16
N ALA A 75 -9.02 -3.69 -13.35
CA ALA A 75 -8.86 -4.80 -14.30
C ALA A 75 -8.03 -6.00 -13.79
N LEU A 76 -6.97 -5.76 -13.02
CA LEU A 76 -6.16 -6.83 -12.44
C LEU A 76 -6.58 -7.10 -11.00
N ARG A 77 -7.00 -8.33 -10.68
CA ARG A 77 -7.22 -8.75 -9.30
C ARG A 77 -5.89 -9.14 -8.67
N VAL A 78 -5.65 -8.63 -7.46
CA VAL A 78 -4.43 -8.84 -6.67
C VAL A 78 -4.82 -9.21 -5.24
N GLU A 79 -4.23 -10.27 -4.71
CA GLU A 79 -4.50 -10.80 -3.37
C GLU A 79 -3.19 -10.96 -2.58
N ALA A 80 -3.19 -10.56 -1.31
CA ALA A 80 -2.07 -10.73 -0.37
C ALA A 80 -2.51 -10.44 1.07
N GLU A 81 -1.75 -10.85 2.08
CA GLU A 81 -1.81 -10.23 3.41
C GLU A 81 -1.39 -8.75 3.33
N ARG A 82 -1.79 -7.91 4.30
CA ARG A 82 -1.54 -6.46 4.21
C ARG A 82 -0.06 -6.10 4.12
N GLU A 83 0.83 -6.83 4.77
CA GLU A 83 2.28 -6.63 4.73
C GLU A 83 2.87 -6.89 3.34
N GLY A 84 2.47 -7.99 2.70
CA GLY A 84 2.89 -8.35 1.35
C GLY A 84 2.35 -7.35 0.35
N LEU A 85 1.08 -6.95 0.51
CA LEU A 85 0.50 -5.88 -0.27
C LEU A 85 1.28 -4.57 -0.09
N LEU A 86 1.60 -4.17 1.14
CA LEU A 86 2.34 -2.93 1.41
C LEU A 86 3.76 -2.96 0.84
N ALA A 87 4.47 -4.09 0.96
CA ALA A 87 5.80 -4.28 0.37
C ALA A 87 5.76 -4.05 -1.14
N TRP A 88 4.75 -4.59 -1.83
CA TRP A 88 4.58 -4.39 -3.26
C TRP A 88 4.19 -2.95 -3.61
N LEU A 89 3.18 -2.38 -2.95
CA LEU A 89 2.70 -1.03 -3.27
C LEU A 89 3.76 0.05 -2.97
N ALA A 90 4.57 -0.13 -1.93
CA ALA A 90 5.56 0.86 -1.50
C ALA A 90 6.94 0.66 -2.14
N ARG A 91 7.37 -0.58 -2.38
CA ARG A 91 8.75 -0.91 -2.81
C ARG A 91 8.82 -1.78 -4.06
N GLY A 92 7.69 -2.22 -4.60
CA GLY A 92 7.65 -3.08 -5.78
C GLY A 92 8.05 -4.53 -5.50
N ASP A 93 8.14 -4.93 -4.23
CA ASP A 93 8.38 -6.31 -3.85
C ASP A 93 7.07 -7.10 -3.87
N GLY A 94 6.84 -7.86 -4.95
CA GLY A 94 5.65 -8.69 -5.14
C GLY A 94 5.85 -10.15 -4.76
N SER A 95 6.82 -10.47 -3.90
CA SER A 95 7.12 -11.86 -3.49
C SER A 95 5.93 -12.55 -2.82
N GLU A 96 5.16 -11.81 -2.02
CA GLU A 96 4.00 -12.29 -1.26
C GLU A 96 2.66 -11.87 -1.89
N VAL A 97 2.65 -11.60 -3.20
CA VAL A 97 1.46 -11.11 -3.91
C VAL A 97 1.02 -12.09 -5.00
N GLU A 98 -0.25 -12.47 -4.96
CA GLU A 98 -0.91 -13.28 -5.99
C GLU A 98 -1.74 -12.39 -6.91
N ALA A 99 -1.77 -12.71 -8.21
CA ALA A 99 -2.57 -11.96 -9.17
C ALA A 99 -3.03 -12.83 -10.35
N ASP A 100 -4.17 -12.47 -10.94
CA ASP A 100 -4.74 -13.14 -12.12
C ASP A 100 -3.98 -12.85 -13.43
N GLY A 101 -2.78 -12.29 -13.34
CA GLY A 101 -1.95 -11.86 -14.46
C GLY A 101 -0.58 -11.33 -14.01
N PRO A 102 0.25 -10.84 -14.95
CA PRO A 102 1.55 -10.28 -14.61
C PRO A 102 1.40 -9.01 -13.75
N LEU A 103 2.16 -8.93 -12.66
CA LEU A 103 2.20 -7.73 -11.82
C LEU A 103 2.75 -6.54 -12.62
N PRO A 104 2.04 -5.40 -12.65
CA PRO A 104 2.53 -4.20 -13.30
C PRO A 104 3.69 -3.57 -12.50
N THR A 105 4.54 -2.82 -13.19
CA THR A 105 5.44 -1.87 -12.52
C THR A 105 4.63 -0.69 -12.00
N LEU A 106 4.72 -0.43 -10.71
CA LEU A 106 4.03 0.68 -10.06
C LEU A 106 4.86 1.97 -10.10
N PRO A 107 4.22 3.15 -10.16
CA PRO A 107 4.90 4.40 -9.84
C PRO A 107 5.46 4.36 -8.41
N ALA A 108 6.63 4.96 -8.20
CA ALA A 108 7.21 5.06 -6.86
C ALA A 108 6.25 5.74 -5.88
N TRP A 109 6.25 5.25 -4.63
CA TRP A 109 5.47 5.79 -3.53
C TRP A 109 5.97 7.16 -3.06
#